data_AF-A0A954PYJ0-F1
#
_entry.id   AF-A0A954PYJ0-F1
#
_cell.length_a   1.000
_cell.length_b   1.000
_cell.length_c   1.000
_cell.angle_alpha   90.00
_cell.angle_beta   90.00
_cell.angle_gamma   90.00
#
_symmetry.space_group_name_H-M   'P 1'
#
loop_
_entity.id
_entity.type
_entity.pdbx_description
1 polymer ?
#
loop_
_entity_poly.entity_id
_entity_poly.type
_entity_poly.pdbx_seq_one_letter_code
_entity_poly.pdbx_strand_id
1 'polypeptide(L)'
;MKSAYDFQPTNPFATSFIAPSKVVYRFSHGPNATNPRAVDTQLEALLAKLRTTKRAVIVGPHGTGKSTLVHTFLGKLQRGFPKVAFHQLANDPSIGFFKRWRQRVSSGKRIRDELASLPSDGLLIVDGWDQLTIPARWRIARSASARKVTLMATSHRYLPGWTLLYETFTTPKLIRSLADDLLNDSPYELRKMIDGHLKTRRLNPKTNVRDLWFEMYDLVEDAHSKELRYQG
;
A
#
# COMPACT_ATOMS: atom_id res chain seq x y z
N MET A 1 19.21 36.46 11.68
CA MET A 1 18.24 35.44 12.12
C MET A 1 18.20 34.38 11.04
N LYS A 2 18.50 33.11 11.36
CA LYS A 2 18.32 32.01 10.39
C LYS A 2 16.82 31.85 10.12
N SER A 3 16.45 31.59 8.86
CA SER A 3 15.06 31.32 8.48
C SER A 3 14.49 30.23 9.40
N ALA A 4 13.24 30.38 9.86
CA ALA A 4 12.56 29.33 10.62
C ALA A 4 12.36 28.03 9.80
N TYR A 5 12.67 28.11 8.51
CA TYR A 5 12.72 27.05 7.54
C TYR A 5 14.12 27.07 6.91
N ASP A 6 15.13 26.60 7.63
CA ASP A 6 16.33 26.11 6.95
C ASP A 6 15.83 25.04 5.96
N PHE A 7 15.98 25.33 4.67
CA PHE A 7 15.38 24.63 3.54
C PHE A 7 15.62 23.11 3.66
N GLN A 8 14.57 22.33 3.95
CA GLN A 8 14.59 20.92 3.58
C GLN A 8 14.36 20.85 2.07
N PRO A 9 15.32 20.37 1.27
CA PRO A 9 15.17 20.39 -0.18
C PRO A 9 14.05 19.49 -0.70
N THR A 10 13.44 18.66 0.16
CA THR A 10 12.44 17.69 -0.26
C THR A 10 11.30 17.59 0.75
N ASN A 11 10.08 17.79 0.24
CA ASN A 11 8.82 17.63 0.97
C ASN A 11 8.68 16.20 1.55
N PRO A 12 8.46 16.04 2.87
CA PRO A 12 8.42 14.73 3.53
C PRO A 12 7.24 13.85 3.07
N PHE A 13 6.20 14.45 2.48
CA PHE A 13 5.05 13.74 1.92
C PHE A 13 5.20 13.43 0.42
N ALA A 14 6.35 13.72 -0.19
CA ALA A 14 6.59 13.40 -1.58
C ALA A 14 6.49 11.88 -1.84
N THR A 15 6.07 11.51 -3.05
CA THR A 15 5.85 10.10 -3.43
C THR A 15 7.11 9.23 -3.26
N SER A 16 8.30 9.82 -3.32
CA SER A 16 9.59 9.17 -3.04
C SER A 16 9.72 8.65 -1.61
N PHE A 17 8.98 9.21 -0.65
CA PHE A 17 8.98 8.83 0.77
C PHE A 17 7.76 8.00 1.15
N ILE A 18 6.59 8.28 0.56
CA ILE A 18 5.32 7.63 0.95
C ILE A 18 4.90 6.45 0.07
N ALA A 19 5.70 6.10 -0.95
CA ALA A 19 5.38 4.96 -1.82
C ALA A 19 5.28 3.64 -1.02
N PRO A 20 4.44 2.67 -1.45
CA PRO A 20 4.25 1.41 -0.74
C PRO A 20 5.53 0.61 -0.43
N SER A 21 6.58 0.75 -1.24
CA SER A 21 7.88 0.10 -1.04
C SER A 21 8.84 0.86 -0.12
N LYS A 22 8.48 2.08 0.28
CA LYS A 22 9.30 2.99 1.09
C LYS A 22 8.88 3.00 2.55
N VAL A 23 7.65 2.61 2.83
CA VAL A 23 7.08 2.56 4.18
C VAL A 23 6.91 1.12 4.61
N VAL A 24 7.37 0.78 5.81
CA VAL A 24 7.10 -0.53 6.42
C VAL A 24 5.67 -0.55 6.96
N TYR A 25 4.91 -1.59 6.63
CA TYR A 25 3.55 -1.75 7.15
C TYR A 25 3.56 -1.96 8.66
N ARG A 26 2.69 -1.24 9.36
CA ARG A 26 2.53 -1.32 10.81
C ARG A 26 1.26 -2.08 11.18
N PHE A 27 1.42 -3.14 11.95
CA PHE A 27 0.30 -3.92 12.48
C PHE A 27 -0.38 -3.28 13.70
N SER A 28 0.31 -2.34 14.36
CA SER A 28 -0.16 -1.62 15.54
C SER A 28 0.41 -0.20 15.56
N HIS A 29 0.08 0.61 16.57
CA HIS A 29 0.65 1.94 16.79
C HIS A 29 1.50 1.97 18.07
N GLY A 30 2.40 2.96 18.20
CA GLY A 30 3.23 3.17 19.39
C GLY A 30 4.63 2.57 19.29
N PRO A 31 5.39 2.51 20.40
CA PRO A 31 6.84 2.24 20.39
C PRO A 31 7.23 0.90 19.75
N ASN A 32 6.34 -0.10 19.83
CA ASN A 32 6.57 -1.44 19.29
C ASN A 32 6.08 -1.61 17.85
N ALA A 33 5.42 -0.60 17.25
CA ALA A 33 4.83 -0.70 15.92
C ALA A 33 5.87 -0.87 14.80
N THR A 34 7.07 -0.33 15.01
CA THR A 34 8.22 -0.45 14.09
C THR A 34 9.20 -1.54 14.50
N ASN A 35 8.97 -2.21 15.63
CA ASN A 35 9.89 -3.23 16.11
C ASN A 35 10.00 -4.35 15.05
N PRO A 36 11.17 -4.55 14.42
CA PRO A 36 11.31 -5.49 13.32
C PRO A 36 10.92 -6.91 13.71
N ARG A 37 11.14 -7.32 14.96
CA ARG A 37 10.76 -8.65 15.46
C ARG A 37 9.24 -8.80 15.55
N ALA A 38 8.53 -7.78 16.02
CA ALA A 38 7.07 -7.83 16.13
C ALA A 38 6.43 -7.90 14.74
N VAL A 39 6.92 -7.11 13.78
CA VAL A 39 6.50 -7.16 12.38
C VAL A 39 6.79 -8.53 11.78
N ASP A 40 8.00 -9.06 11.97
CA ASP A 40 8.40 -10.36 11.42
C ASP A 40 7.54 -11.52 11.93
N THR A 41 7.22 -11.54 13.23
CA THR A 41 6.32 -12.53 13.84
C THR A 41 4.92 -12.50 13.22
N GLN A 42 4.37 -11.30 12.98
CA GLN A 42 3.07 -11.17 12.30
C GLN A 42 3.14 -11.68 10.86
N LEU A 43 4.21 -11.36 10.13
CA LEU A 43 4.42 -11.86 8.77
C LEU A 43 4.61 -13.38 8.72
N GLU A 44 5.26 -14.00 9.72
CA GLU A 44 5.33 -15.47 9.83
C GLU A 44 3.94 -16.09 10.02
N ALA A 45 3.12 -15.52 10.90
CA ALA A 45 1.75 -16.01 11.10
C ALA A 45 0.92 -15.93 9.80
N LEU A 46 1.08 -14.84 9.04
CA LEU A 46 0.44 -14.70 7.73
C LEU A 46 1.01 -15.70 6.71
N LEU A 47 2.33 -15.96 6.70
CA LEU A 47 2.93 -16.93 5.80
C LEU A 47 2.45 -18.36 6.09
N ALA A 48 2.42 -18.75 7.36
CA ALA A 48 1.92 -20.05 7.79
C ALA A 48 0.47 -20.25 7.35
N LYS A 49 -0.38 -19.23 7.52
CA LYS A 49 -1.76 -19.24 7.04
C LYS A 49 -1.86 -19.29 5.51
N LEU A 50 -1.01 -18.55 4.80
CA LEU A 50 -1.02 -18.55 3.34
C LEU A 50 -0.64 -19.94 2.77
N ARG A 51 0.34 -20.62 3.37
CA ARG A 51 0.81 -21.96 2.95
C ARG A 51 -0.27 -23.04 3.01
N THR A 52 -1.26 -22.90 3.89
CA THR A 52 -2.36 -23.86 4.01
C THR A 52 -3.58 -23.51 3.15
N THR A 53 -3.49 -22.45 2.35
CA THR A 53 -4.61 -21.94 1.54
C THR A 53 -4.26 -21.93 0.05
N LYS A 54 -5.26 -22.15 -0.80
CA LYS A 54 -5.10 -22.03 -2.26
C LYS A 54 -5.37 -20.61 -2.77
N ARG A 55 -6.25 -19.89 -2.08
CA ARG A 55 -6.70 -18.53 -2.45
C ARG A 55 -6.84 -17.70 -1.19
N ALA A 56 -6.10 -16.60 -1.12
CA ALA A 56 -6.05 -15.74 0.04
C ALA A 56 -6.20 -14.27 -0.35
N VAL A 57 -6.86 -13.48 0.48
CA VAL A 57 -7.12 -12.06 0.20
C VAL A 57 -6.75 -11.17 1.37
N ILE A 58 -6.05 -10.07 1.09
CA ILE A 58 -5.89 -8.94 1.99
C ILE A 58 -6.99 -7.93 1.67
N VAL A 59 -7.87 -7.66 2.63
CA VAL A 59 -9.04 -6.79 2.45
C VAL A 59 -8.79 -5.44 3.13
N GLY A 60 -9.45 -4.40 2.64
CA GLY A 60 -9.58 -3.14 3.37
C GLY A 60 -9.90 -1.95 2.47
N PRO A 61 -10.38 -0.83 3.04
CA PRO A 61 -10.70 0.40 2.31
C PRO A 61 -9.53 0.97 1.49
N HIS A 62 -9.80 1.97 0.65
CA HIS A 62 -8.73 2.70 -0.05
C HIS A 62 -7.80 3.38 0.97
N GLY A 63 -6.50 3.38 0.70
CA GLY A 63 -5.53 4.08 1.54
C GLY A 63 -5.16 3.43 2.87
N THR A 64 -5.65 2.23 3.19
CA THR A 64 -5.35 1.56 4.47
C THR A 64 -4.02 0.78 4.49
N GLY A 65 -3.24 0.84 3.41
CA GLY A 65 -1.91 0.22 3.37
C GLY A 65 -1.85 -1.23 2.86
N LYS A 66 -2.87 -1.72 2.14
CA LYS A 66 -2.83 -3.07 1.52
C LYS A 66 -1.58 -3.30 0.66
N SER A 67 -1.29 -2.38 -0.26
CA SER A 67 -0.09 -2.44 -1.09
C SER A 67 1.18 -2.39 -0.24
N THR A 68 1.21 -1.52 0.79
CA THR A 68 2.32 -1.40 1.74
C THR A 68 2.56 -2.71 2.50
N LEU A 69 1.50 -3.40 2.94
CA LEU A 69 1.58 -4.73 3.55
C LEU A 69 2.16 -5.76 2.58
N VAL A 70 1.70 -5.78 1.32
CA VAL A 70 2.23 -6.70 0.32
C VAL A 70 3.72 -6.47 0.06
N HIS A 71 4.14 -5.22 -0.08
CA HIS A 71 5.56 -4.88 -0.26
C HIS A 71 6.41 -5.27 0.95
N THR A 72 5.91 -5.00 2.16
CA THR A 72 6.57 -5.40 3.41
C THR A 72 6.70 -6.93 3.50
N PHE A 73 5.69 -7.66 3.02
CA PHE A 73 5.64 -9.11 3.08
C PHE A 73 6.46 -9.81 1.97
N LEU A 74 6.73 -9.12 0.86
CA LEU A 74 7.28 -9.71 -0.37
C LEU A 74 8.58 -10.46 -0.15
N GLY A 75 9.52 -9.89 0.62
CA GLY A 75 10.80 -10.55 0.91
C GLY A 75 10.67 -11.84 1.73
N LYS A 76 9.59 -12.00 2.51
CA LYS A 76 9.30 -13.25 3.22
C LYS A 76 8.58 -14.24 2.31
N LEU A 77 7.67 -13.78 1.46
CA LEU A 77 7.01 -14.60 0.44
C LEU A 77 8.01 -15.21 -0.55
N GLN A 78 8.98 -14.43 -1.02
CA GLN A 78 10.03 -14.90 -1.93
C GLN A 78 10.93 -15.98 -1.34
N ARG A 79 11.14 -15.97 -0.02
CA ARG A 79 11.84 -17.05 0.70
C ARG A 79 10.93 -18.24 1.00
N GLY A 80 9.63 -17.99 1.09
CA GLY A 80 8.64 -18.98 1.51
C GLY A 80 8.05 -19.85 0.41
N PHE A 81 8.20 -19.45 -0.85
CA PHE A 81 7.66 -20.10 -2.06
C PHE A 81 8.74 -20.27 -3.13
N PRO A 82 8.71 -21.33 -3.96
CA PRO A 82 9.76 -21.57 -4.96
C PRO A 82 9.86 -20.49 -6.05
N LYS A 83 8.72 -19.92 -6.44
CA LYS A 83 8.66 -18.77 -7.34
C LYS A 83 7.46 -17.90 -6.99
N VAL A 84 7.69 -16.59 -6.94
CA VAL A 84 6.67 -15.57 -6.66
C VAL A 84 6.53 -14.65 -7.86
N ALA A 85 5.34 -14.60 -8.45
CA ALA A 85 4.98 -13.57 -9.43
C ALA A 85 4.16 -12.47 -8.74
N PHE A 86 4.58 -11.22 -8.88
CA PHE A 86 3.90 -10.07 -8.30
C PHE A 86 3.41 -9.11 -9.39
N HIS A 87 2.11 -8.83 -9.40
CA HIS A 87 1.51 -7.85 -10.29
C HIS A 87 0.77 -6.80 -9.49
N GLN A 88 1.22 -5.55 -9.62
CA GLN A 88 0.49 -4.39 -9.14
C GLN A 88 -0.36 -3.81 -10.26
N LEU A 89 -1.66 -3.71 -10.02
CA LEU A 89 -2.60 -3.07 -10.92
C LEU A 89 -2.77 -1.62 -10.47
N ALA A 90 -2.42 -0.70 -11.36
CA ALA A 90 -2.68 0.72 -11.19
C ALA A 90 -3.85 1.13 -12.08
N ASN A 91 -4.85 1.77 -11.47
CA ASN A 91 -5.85 2.55 -12.19
C ASN A 91 -5.34 3.99 -12.16
N ASP A 92 -4.95 4.50 -13.31
CA ASP A 92 -4.77 5.92 -13.48
C ASP A 92 -6.13 6.54 -13.87
N PRO A 93 -6.75 7.35 -13.00
CA PRO A 93 -8.04 7.97 -13.27
C PRO A 93 -7.98 9.02 -14.39
N SER A 94 -6.79 9.54 -14.73
CA SER A 94 -6.60 10.51 -15.82
C SER A 94 -6.77 9.89 -17.22
N ILE A 95 -6.84 8.56 -17.30
CA ILE A 95 -6.92 7.83 -18.57
C ILE A 95 -8.38 7.65 -19.02
N GLY A 96 -8.64 7.96 -20.31
CA GLY A 96 -9.94 7.75 -20.94
C GLY A 96 -10.49 6.32 -20.81
N PHE A 97 -11.81 6.18 -20.79
CA PHE A 97 -12.51 4.90 -20.55
C PHE A 97 -12.02 3.74 -21.43
N PHE A 98 -11.88 3.95 -22.74
CA PHE A 98 -11.40 2.92 -23.67
C PHE A 98 -9.98 2.44 -23.36
N LYS A 99 -9.07 3.36 -23.01
CA LYS A 99 -7.68 3.02 -22.68
C LYS A 99 -7.59 2.29 -21.33
N ARG A 100 -8.42 2.66 -20.35
CA ARG A 100 -8.59 1.90 -19.09
C ARG A 100 -9.09 0.48 -19.34
N TRP A 101 -10.09 0.31 -20.22
CA TRP A 101 -10.58 -1.02 -20.56
C TRP A 101 -9.51 -1.88 -21.24
N ARG A 102 -8.79 -1.34 -22.24
CA ARG A 102 -7.66 -2.02 -22.88
C ARG A 102 -6.58 -2.41 -21.86
N GLN A 103 -6.25 -1.52 -20.93
CA GLN A 103 -5.27 -1.80 -19.86
C GLN A 103 -5.72 -2.95 -18.95
N ARG A 104 -7.00 -3.03 -18.59
CA ARG A 104 -7.52 -4.15 -17.78
C ARG A 104 -7.44 -5.49 -18.52
N VAL A 105 -7.74 -5.49 -19.81
CA VAL A 105 -7.62 -6.68 -20.66
C VAL A 105 -6.15 -7.11 -20.80
N SER A 106 -5.25 -6.17 -21.08
CA SER A 106 -3.82 -6.46 -21.21
C SER A 106 -3.20 -6.95 -19.90
N SER A 107 -3.57 -6.35 -18.76
CA SER A 107 -3.15 -6.81 -17.44
C SER A 107 -3.62 -8.24 -17.15
N GLY A 108 -4.87 -8.57 -17.51
CA GLY A 108 -5.38 -9.92 -17.39
C GLY A 108 -4.66 -10.93 -18.30
N LYS A 109 -4.18 -10.52 -19.48
CA LYS A 109 -3.33 -11.35 -20.33
C LYS A 109 -1.96 -11.56 -19.69
N ARG A 110 -1.27 -10.48 -19.30
CA ARG A 110 0.06 -10.53 -18.66
C ARG A 110 0.09 -11.42 -17.41
N ILE A 111 -0.93 -11.31 -16.55
CA ILE A 111 -1.04 -12.16 -15.35
C ILE A 111 -1.18 -13.63 -15.71
N ARG A 112 -1.94 -13.96 -16.77
CA ARG A 112 -2.11 -15.35 -17.21
C ARG A 112 -0.83 -15.91 -17.84
N ASP A 113 -0.12 -15.09 -18.61
CA ASP A 113 1.15 -15.50 -19.22
C ASP A 113 2.18 -15.80 -18.13
N GLU A 114 2.27 -14.94 -17.11
CA GLU A 114 3.15 -15.18 -15.96
C GLU A 114 2.72 -16.40 -15.13
N LEU A 115 1.42 -16.55 -14.87
CA LEU A 115 0.85 -17.73 -14.21
C LEU A 115 1.18 -19.02 -14.95
N ALA A 116 1.26 -18.97 -16.28
CA ALA A 116 1.63 -20.12 -17.09
C ALA A 116 3.10 -20.54 -16.90
N SER A 117 3.95 -19.60 -16.46
CA SER A 117 5.38 -19.82 -16.17
C SER A 117 5.69 -20.18 -14.70
N LEU A 118 4.69 -20.19 -13.82
CA LEU A 118 4.87 -20.56 -12.42
C LEU A 118 4.91 -22.09 -12.27
N PRO A 119 5.79 -22.63 -11.40
CA PRO A 119 5.77 -24.04 -11.03
C PRO A 119 4.50 -24.38 -10.23
N SER A 120 4.16 -25.67 -10.17
CA SER A 120 3.14 -26.16 -9.24
C SER A 120 3.65 -25.99 -7.82
N ASP A 121 2.91 -25.27 -6.96
CA ASP A 121 3.32 -24.70 -5.65
C ASP A 121 3.84 -23.24 -5.67
N GLY A 122 3.95 -22.62 -6.85
CA GLY A 122 4.29 -21.21 -6.97
C GLY A 122 3.22 -20.30 -6.34
N LEU A 123 3.59 -19.03 -6.15
CA LEU A 123 2.69 -17.99 -5.63
C LEU A 123 2.47 -16.91 -6.69
N LEU A 124 1.20 -16.64 -7.01
CA LEU A 124 0.79 -15.48 -7.78
C LEU A 124 0.16 -14.44 -6.84
N ILE A 125 0.70 -13.22 -6.86
CA ILE A 125 0.20 -12.08 -6.09
C ILE A 125 -0.36 -11.03 -7.05
N VAL A 126 -1.60 -10.61 -6.81
CA VAL A 126 -2.27 -9.55 -7.58
C VAL A 126 -2.72 -8.43 -6.63
N ASP A 127 -2.00 -7.32 -6.61
CA ASP A 127 -2.37 -6.13 -5.89
C ASP A 127 -3.35 -5.29 -6.74
N GLY A 128 -4.58 -5.13 -6.25
CA GLY A 128 -5.67 -4.45 -6.94
C GLY A 128 -6.58 -5.40 -7.73
N TRP A 129 -6.94 -6.57 -7.17
CA TRP A 129 -7.80 -7.56 -7.83
C TRP A 129 -9.11 -6.99 -8.38
N ASP A 130 -9.67 -5.99 -7.69
CA ASP A 130 -10.87 -5.28 -8.11
C ASP A 130 -10.73 -4.50 -9.43
N GLN A 131 -9.50 -4.31 -9.92
CA GLN A 131 -9.25 -3.65 -11.19
C GLN A 131 -9.35 -4.61 -12.39
N LEU A 132 -9.36 -5.92 -12.16
CA LEU A 132 -9.56 -6.91 -13.22
C LEU A 132 -11.04 -6.99 -13.64
N THR A 133 -11.26 -7.32 -14.91
CA THR A 133 -12.61 -7.66 -15.40
C THR A 133 -13.08 -8.99 -14.79
N ILE A 134 -14.38 -9.16 -14.59
CA ILE A 134 -14.96 -10.39 -14.02
C ILE A 134 -14.50 -11.65 -14.78
N PRO A 135 -14.49 -11.68 -16.12
CA PRO A 135 -13.99 -12.84 -16.85
C PRO A 135 -12.50 -13.12 -16.60
N ALA A 136 -11.68 -12.07 -16.46
CA ALA A 136 -10.25 -12.25 -16.17
C ALA A 136 -10.04 -12.85 -14.77
N ARG A 137 -10.76 -12.35 -13.75
CA ARG A 137 -10.72 -12.89 -12.37
C ARG A 137 -11.03 -14.38 -12.35
N TRP A 138 -12.11 -14.79 -13.02
CA TRP A 138 -12.51 -16.20 -13.08
C TRP A 138 -11.45 -17.07 -13.78
N ARG A 139 -10.96 -16.62 -14.94
CA ARG A 139 -9.93 -17.37 -15.70
C ARG A 139 -8.64 -17.53 -14.90
N ILE A 140 -8.17 -16.46 -14.25
CA ILE A 140 -6.95 -16.50 -13.41
C ILE A 140 -7.15 -17.44 -12.23
N ALA A 141 -8.26 -17.32 -11.48
CA ALA A 141 -8.53 -18.17 -10.33
C ALA A 141 -8.67 -19.66 -10.71
N ARG A 142 -9.33 -19.96 -11.84
CA ARG A 142 -9.46 -21.32 -12.36
C ARG A 142 -8.11 -21.87 -12.81
N SER A 143 -7.32 -21.09 -13.54
CA SER A 143 -6.01 -21.50 -14.03
C SER A 143 -5.02 -21.76 -12.89
N ALA A 144 -4.99 -20.90 -11.88
CA ALA A 144 -4.15 -21.09 -10.69
C ALA A 144 -4.53 -22.38 -9.96
N SER A 145 -5.83 -22.63 -9.80
CA SER A 145 -6.33 -23.87 -9.17
C SER A 145 -5.95 -25.12 -9.96
N ALA A 146 -6.07 -25.11 -11.29
CA ALA A 146 -5.71 -26.24 -12.14
C ALA A 146 -4.20 -26.55 -12.10
N ARG A 147 -3.38 -25.51 -11.91
CA ARG A 147 -1.91 -25.60 -11.85
C ARG A 147 -1.35 -25.78 -10.45
N LYS A 148 -2.20 -25.87 -9.42
CA LYS A 148 -1.80 -25.93 -8.01
C LYS A 148 -0.91 -24.74 -7.61
N VAL A 149 -1.17 -23.56 -8.17
CA VAL A 149 -0.54 -22.29 -7.80
C VAL A 149 -1.38 -21.62 -6.73
N THR A 150 -0.74 -21.14 -5.66
CA THR A 150 -1.39 -20.35 -4.64
C THR A 150 -1.64 -18.94 -5.16
N LEU A 151 -2.85 -18.42 -4.94
CA LEU A 151 -3.25 -17.08 -5.37
C LEU A 151 -3.45 -16.18 -4.15
N MET A 152 -2.70 -15.07 -4.09
CA MET A 152 -2.91 -14.00 -3.11
C MET A 152 -3.36 -12.73 -3.83
N ALA A 153 -4.35 -12.04 -3.27
CA ALA A 153 -4.87 -10.79 -3.84
C ALA A 153 -5.03 -9.69 -2.79
N THR A 154 -5.04 -8.44 -3.24
CA THR A 154 -5.59 -7.32 -2.45
C THR A 154 -6.94 -6.89 -3.04
N SER A 155 -7.89 -6.55 -2.17
CA SER A 155 -9.26 -6.20 -2.55
C SER A 155 -9.88 -5.20 -1.57
N HIS A 156 -10.87 -4.45 -2.03
CA HIS A 156 -11.68 -3.59 -1.17
C HIS A 156 -12.77 -4.36 -0.43
N ARG A 157 -13.14 -5.53 -0.94
CA ARG A 157 -14.21 -6.36 -0.39
C ARG A 157 -13.74 -7.81 -0.25
N TYR A 158 -14.42 -8.52 0.64
CA TYR A 158 -14.33 -9.97 0.74
C TYR A 158 -14.61 -10.63 -0.60
N LEU A 159 -13.82 -11.67 -0.91
CA LEU A 159 -13.97 -12.45 -2.14
C LEU A 159 -14.57 -13.81 -1.77
N PRO A 160 -15.76 -14.17 -2.28
CA PRO A 160 -16.41 -15.45 -1.97
C PRO A 160 -15.49 -16.64 -2.30
N GLY A 161 -15.35 -17.58 -1.36
CA GLY A 161 -14.49 -18.75 -1.50
C GLY A 161 -12.98 -18.47 -1.40
N TRP A 162 -12.58 -17.30 -0.91
CA TRP A 162 -11.19 -16.97 -0.58
C TRP A 162 -11.01 -16.88 0.92
N THR A 163 -9.86 -17.32 1.41
CA THR A 163 -9.50 -17.14 2.81
C THR A 163 -9.10 -15.69 3.05
N LEU A 164 -9.74 -15.02 4.01
CA LEU A 164 -9.24 -13.73 4.50
C LEU A 164 -7.86 -13.96 5.11
N LEU A 165 -6.81 -13.39 4.51
CA LEU A 165 -5.47 -13.43 5.07
C LEU A 165 -5.33 -12.41 6.18
N TYR A 166 -5.68 -11.16 5.87
CA TYR A 166 -5.59 -10.02 6.77
C TYR A 166 -6.57 -8.92 6.35
N GLU A 167 -7.12 -8.18 7.31
CA GLU A 167 -7.91 -6.97 7.05
C GLU A 167 -7.12 -5.73 7.49
N THR A 168 -6.82 -4.86 6.53
CA THR A 168 -6.15 -3.59 6.78
C THR A 168 -7.15 -2.54 7.27
N PHE A 169 -6.78 -1.83 8.32
CA PHE A 169 -7.55 -0.74 8.87
C PHE A 169 -6.60 0.36 9.35
N THR A 170 -7.14 1.56 9.53
CA THR A 170 -6.37 2.69 10.08
C THR A 170 -7.00 3.14 11.38
N THR A 171 -6.21 3.80 12.21
CA THR A 171 -6.71 4.48 13.42
C THR A 171 -6.12 5.88 13.47
N PRO A 172 -6.78 6.86 14.13
CA PRO A 172 -6.21 8.19 14.29
C PRO A 172 -4.81 8.16 14.92
N LYS A 173 -4.59 7.27 15.90
CA LYS A 173 -3.27 7.07 16.53
C LYS A 173 -2.23 6.55 15.55
N LEU A 174 -2.58 5.58 14.70
CA LEU A 174 -1.67 5.07 13.67
C LEU A 174 -1.34 6.15 12.63
N ILE A 175 -2.33 6.92 12.17
CA ILE A 175 -2.14 7.99 11.18
C ILE A 175 -1.17 9.05 11.72
N ARG A 176 -1.39 9.52 12.95
CA ARG A 176 -0.49 10.49 13.60
C ARG A 176 0.91 9.93 13.75
N SER A 177 1.02 8.71 14.26
CA SER A 177 2.31 8.04 14.41
C SER A 177 3.06 7.88 13.08
N LEU A 178 2.37 7.68 11.95
CA LEU A 178 2.99 7.63 10.62
C LEU A 178 3.43 9.03 10.14
N ALA A 179 2.65 10.07 10.43
CA ALA A 179 3.06 11.45 10.13
C ALA A 179 4.30 11.83 10.93
N ASP A 180 4.36 11.46 12.22
CA ASP A 180 5.49 11.75 13.10
C ASP A 180 6.80 11.18 12.55
N ASP A 181 6.80 9.99 11.94
CA ASP A 181 8.03 9.44 11.34
C ASP A 181 8.45 10.20 10.08
N LEU A 182 7.49 10.53 9.21
CA LEU A 182 7.77 11.30 8.00
C LEU A 182 8.35 12.68 8.34
N LEU A 183 7.96 13.21 9.48
CA LEU A 183 8.36 14.52 9.98
C LEU A 183 9.53 14.48 10.98
N ASN A 184 10.10 13.31 11.28
CA ASN A 184 11.09 13.18 12.37
C ASN A 184 12.28 14.14 12.19
N ASP A 185 12.73 14.30 10.95
CA ASP A 185 13.88 15.14 10.61
C ASP A 185 13.46 16.56 10.15
N SER A 186 12.15 16.88 10.18
CA SER A 186 11.62 18.14 9.70
C SER A 186 11.71 19.28 10.73
N PRO A 187 11.80 20.55 10.27
CA PRO A 187 11.78 21.72 11.15
C PRO A 187 10.57 21.74 12.09
N TYR A 188 10.74 22.36 13.27
CA TYR A 188 9.68 22.44 14.27
C TYR A 188 8.41 23.14 13.75
N GLU A 189 8.56 24.22 12.98
CA GLU A 189 7.41 24.96 12.43
C GLU A 189 6.61 24.10 11.45
N LEU A 190 7.29 23.33 10.58
CA LEU A 190 6.64 22.38 9.68
C LEU A 190 5.89 21.30 10.47
N ARG A 191 6.52 20.72 11.49
CA ARG A 191 5.86 19.75 12.39
C ARG A 191 4.61 20.30 13.04
N LYS A 192 4.70 21.52 13.58
CA LYS A 192 3.60 22.21 14.25
C LYS A 192 2.45 22.53 13.30
N MET A 193 2.74 22.95 12.07
CA MET A 193 1.75 23.20 11.03
C MET A 193 0.96 21.92 10.69
N ILE A 194 1.67 20.82 10.44
CA ILE A 194 1.04 19.54 10.10
C ILE A 194 0.25 18.98 11.29
N ASP A 195 0.79 19.01 12.51
CA ASP A 195 0.07 18.58 13.71
C ASP A 195 -1.21 19.41 13.94
N GLY A 196 -1.13 20.74 13.73
CA GLY A 196 -2.29 21.62 13.74
C GLY A 196 -3.37 21.18 12.75
N HIS A 197 -2.98 20.88 11.51
CA HIS A 197 -3.91 20.39 10.49
C HIS A 197 -4.50 19.00 10.82
N LEU A 198 -3.69 18.07 11.34
CA LEU A 198 -4.16 16.74 11.74
C LEU A 198 -5.12 16.79 12.94
N LYS A 199 -5.03 17.81 13.80
CA LYS A 199 -5.96 18.02 14.92
C LYS A 199 -7.32 18.53 14.47
N THR A 200 -7.38 19.36 13.42
CA THR A 200 -8.66 19.88 12.89
C THR A 200 -9.37 18.86 11.99
N ARG A 201 -8.63 17.93 11.38
CA ARG A 201 -9.17 16.85 10.56
C ARG A 201 -9.91 15.79 11.38
N ARG A 202 -11.10 15.39 10.90
CA ARG A 202 -11.84 14.23 11.44
C ARG A 202 -11.25 12.91 10.92
N LEU A 203 -10.25 12.40 11.62
CA LEU A 203 -9.65 11.08 11.34
C LEU A 203 -10.56 9.94 11.81
N ASN A 204 -10.73 8.91 10.99
CA ASN A 204 -11.53 7.73 11.30
C ASN A 204 -10.97 6.47 10.61
N PRO A 205 -11.45 5.25 10.93
CA PRO A 205 -10.90 4.03 10.34
C PRO A 205 -11.04 3.87 8.82
N LYS A 206 -11.88 4.68 8.18
CA LYS A 206 -12.05 4.73 6.72
C LYS A 206 -11.24 5.85 6.08
N THR A 207 -10.45 6.62 6.85
CA THR A 207 -9.61 7.67 6.30
C THR A 207 -8.61 7.08 5.31
N ASN A 208 -8.61 7.61 4.09
CA ASN A 208 -7.63 7.28 3.07
C ASN A 208 -6.33 8.03 3.40
N VAL A 209 -5.34 7.30 3.93
CA VAL A 209 -4.06 7.89 4.34
C VAL A 209 -3.28 8.44 3.16
N ARG A 210 -3.44 7.86 1.97
CA ARG A 210 -2.79 8.37 0.76
C ARG A 210 -3.31 9.75 0.37
N ASP A 211 -4.63 9.93 0.39
CA ASP A 211 -5.23 11.23 0.06
C ASP A 211 -4.85 12.27 1.12
N LEU A 212 -4.78 11.86 2.39
CA LEU A 212 -4.29 12.73 3.48
C LEU A 212 -2.83 13.14 3.25
N TRP A 213 -1.95 12.25 2.81
CA TRP A 213 -0.57 12.60 2.47
C TRP A 213 -0.45 13.53 1.27
N PHE A 214 -1.32 13.39 0.26
CA PHE A 214 -1.37 14.36 -0.84
C PHE A 214 -1.83 15.74 -0.38
N GLU A 215 -2.83 15.81 0.50
CA GLU A 215 -3.20 17.08 1.13
C GLU A 215 -2.05 17.68 1.94
N MET A 216 -1.31 16.87 2.71
CA MET A 216 -0.16 17.37 3.47
C MET A 216 0.96 17.84 2.54
N TYR A 217 1.20 17.14 1.44
CA TYR A 217 2.15 17.55 0.41
C TYR A 217 1.82 18.96 -0.10
N ASP A 218 0.57 19.19 -0.50
CA ASP A 218 0.11 20.48 -1.03
C ASP A 218 0.29 21.60 0.01
N LEU A 219 -0.02 21.33 1.28
CA LEU A 219 0.18 22.31 2.37
C LEU A 219 1.64 22.73 2.54
N VAL A 220 2.58 21.78 2.40
CA VAL A 220 4.02 22.07 2.49
C VAL A 220 4.49 22.87 1.27
N GLU A 221 4.05 22.51 0.07
CA GLU A 221 4.40 23.27 -1.16
C GLU A 221 3.86 24.71 -1.12
N ASP A 222 2.64 24.89 -0.62
CA ASP A 222 2.02 26.21 -0.45
C ASP A 222 2.79 27.06 0.56
N ALA A 223 3.28 26.47 1.66
CA ALA A 223 4.09 27.16 2.66
C ALA A 223 5.44 27.61 2.08
N HIS A 224 6.16 26.69 1.41
CA HIS A 224 7.43 27.00 0.74
C HIS A 224 7.26 28.11 -0.32
N SER A 225 6.18 28.06 -1.10
CA SER A 225 5.90 29.07 -2.13
C SER A 225 5.65 30.46 -1.56
N LYS A 226 5.03 30.56 -0.37
CA LYS A 226 4.79 31.85 0.30
C LYS A 226 6.08 32.45 0.82
N GLU A 227 6.96 31.66 1.44
CA GLU A 227 8.24 32.15 1.95
C GLU A 227 9.15 32.69 0.85
N LEU A 228 9.23 32.00 -0.29
CA LEU A 228 10.00 32.46 -1.45
C LEU A 228 9.51 33.83 -1.96
N ARG A 229 8.22 34.13 -1.83
CA ARG A 229 7.64 35.44 -2.22
C ARG A 229 7.89 36.56 -1.20
N TYR A 230 8.20 36.23 0.06
CA TYR A 230 8.50 37.23 1.10
C TYR A 230 10.01 37.50 1.27
N GLN A 231 10.87 36.65 0.68
CA GLN A 231 12.33 36.79 0.72
C GLN A 231 12.94 37.41 -0.56
N GLY A 232 12.14 37.66 -1.59
CA GLY A 232 12.53 38.40 -2.81
C GLY A 232 11.93 39.79 -2.83
#